data_AF-A0A5J6X075-F1
#
_entry.id   AF-A0A5J6X075-F1
#
_cell.length_a   1.000
_cell.length_b   1.000
_cell.length_c   1.000
_cell.angle_alpha   90.00
_cell.angle_beta   90.00
_cell.angle_gamma   90.00
#
_symmetry.space_group_name_H-M   'P 1'
#
loop_
_entity.id
_entity.type
_entity.pdbx_description
1 polymer ?
#
loop_
_entity_poly.entity_id
_entity_poly.type
_entity_poly.pdbx_seq_one_letter_code
_entity_poly.pdbx_strand_id
1 'polypeptide(L)'
;MRRVGVWLAGLLALGMVGGASGEILARGNHGGTRLLLPANPGERVCWYAEQRYSEGAVLNLPEGALICAPQNEQESNGPLMWRTPEPGKEPQPAPKNRLRTGA
;
A
#
# COMPACT_ATOMS: atom_id res chain seq x y z
N MET A 1 29.31 42.65 33.35
CA MET A 1 27.97 42.88 33.94
C MET A 1 26.98 42.92 32.79
N ARG A 2 25.89 42.15 32.63
CA ARG A 2 25.16 41.13 33.40
C ARG A 2 24.59 40.13 32.36
N ARG A 3 24.65 38.83 32.65
CA ARG A 3 23.91 37.81 31.88
C ARG A 3 22.43 37.92 32.29
N VAL A 4 21.52 38.12 31.34
CA VAL A 4 20.08 38.01 31.58
C VAL A 4 19.61 36.77 30.85
N GLY A 5 19.48 35.68 31.60
CA GLY A 5 18.76 34.50 31.14
C GLY A 5 17.26 34.75 31.28
N VAL A 6 16.51 34.47 30.22
CA VAL A 6 15.05 34.36 30.29
C VAL A 6 14.72 32.91 29.98
N TRP A 7 14.39 32.16 31.03
CA TRP A 7 13.67 30.91 30.93
C TRP A 7 12.18 31.24 30.87
N LEU A 8 11.49 30.80 29.83
CA LEU A 8 10.04 30.60 29.86
C LEU A 8 9.73 29.31 29.12
N ALA A 9 9.40 28.31 29.94
CA ALA A 9 8.83 27.05 29.52
C ALA A 9 7.45 27.30 28.86
N GLY A 10 7.27 26.79 27.65
CA GLY A 10 5.97 26.69 26.98
C GLY A 10 5.61 25.22 26.80
N LEU A 11 4.76 24.72 27.70
CA LEU A 11 4.11 23.40 27.66
C LEU A 11 2.84 23.45 26.77
N LEU A 12 2.48 22.27 26.23
CA LEU A 12 1.18 21.86 25.62
C LEU A 12 0.89 22.37 24.19
N ALA A 13 0.41 21.55 23.24
CA ALA A 13 -0.33 20.30 23.35
C ALA A 13 0.11 19.28 22.29
N LEU A 14 0.46 18.07 22.74
CA LEU A 14 0.54 16.90 21.89
C LEU A 14 -0.91 16.49 21.58
N GLY A 15 -1.44 16.92 20.44
CA GLY A 15 -2.75 16.48 19.96
C GLY A 15 -2.73 14.98 19.70
N MET A 16 -3.36 14.19 20.58
CA MET A 16 -3.69 12.80 20.28
C MET A 16 -4.70 12.79 19.13
N VAL A 17 -4.20 12.58 17.91
CA VAL A 17 -5.05 12.15 16.80
C VAL A 17 -5.41 10.69 17.09
N GLY A 18 -6.56 10.49 17.74
CA GLY A 18 -7.16 9.17 17.89
C GLY A 18 -7.49 8.61 16.50
N GLY A 19 -6.78 7.57 16.08
CA GLY A 19 -7.09 6.84 14.86
C GLY A 19 -8.42 6.10 15.01
N ALA A 20 -9.43 6.47 14.22
CA ALA A 20 -10.66 5.71 14.13
C ALA A 20 -10.36 4.38 13.40
N SER A 21 -10.39 3.27 14.12
CA SER A 21 -10.41 1.93 13.53
C SER A 21 -11.81 1.68 12.96
N GLY A 22 -12.00 1.93 11.66
CA GLY A 22 -13.24 1.60 10.96
C GLY A 22 -13.32 0.10 10.66
N GLU A 23 -14.44 -0.53 11.01
CA GLU A 23 -14.79 -1.87 10.55
C GLU A 23 -15.44 -1.79 9.16
N ILE A 24 -14.84 -2.43 8.14
CA ILE A 24 -15.44 -2.51 6.81
C ILE A 24 -16.40 -3.70 6.79
N LEU A 25 -17.71 -3.43 6.89
CA LEU A 25 -18.76 -4.44 6.80
C LEU A 25 -19.25 -4.57 5.35
N ALA A 26 -18.80 -5.62 4.66
CA ALA A 26 -19.37 -5.98 3.36
C ALA A 26 -20.74 -6.67 3.58
N ARG A 27 -21.84 -6.01 3.19
CA ARG A 27 -23.20 -6.57 3.26
C ARG A 27 -23.54 -7.27 1.95
N GLY A 28 -23.47 -8.60 1.94
CA GLY A 28 -24.01 -9.41 0.83
C GLY A 28 -25.54 -9.59 0.94
N ASN A 29 -26.23 -9.63 -0.20
CA ASN A 29 -27.69 -9.86 -0.29
C ASN A 29 -28.09 -11.35 -0.25
N HIS A 30 -27.18 -12.24 0.15
CA HIS A 30 -27.42 -13.67 0.26
C HIS A 30 -27.38 -14.05 1.75
N GLY A 31 -28.44 -14.71 2.23
CA GLY A 31 -28.74 -14.98 3.63
C GLY A 31 -27.53 -15.12 4.57
N GLY A 32 -27.48 -14.25 5.59
CA GLY A 32 -26.81 -14.47 6.88
C GLY A 32 -25.28 -14.56 6.91
N THR A 33 -24.57 -14.66 5.78
CA THR A 33 -23.10 -14.81 5.81
C THR A 33 -22.43 -13.45 5.99
N ARG A 34 -21.96 -13.18 7.22
CA ARG A 34 -21.14 -12.00 7.53
C ARG A 34 -19.66 -12.34 7.27
N LEU A 35 -19.10 -11.75 6.21
CA LEU A 35 -17.68 -11.85 5.91
C LEU A 35 -16.92 -10.92 6.85
N LEU A 36 -16.17 -11.51 7.79
CA LEU A 36 -15.28 -10.78 8.69
C LEU A 36 -13.89 -10.72 8.05
N LEU A 37 -13.62 -9.65 7.29
CA LEU A 37 -12.26 -9.37 6.84
C LEU A 37 -11.47 -8.77 8.01
N PRO A 38 -10.23 -9.21 8.26
CA PRO A 38 -9.34 -8.45 9.14
C PRO A 38 -9.21 -7.04 8.57
N ALA A 39 -9.25 -6.02 9.44
CA ALA A 39 -9.25 -4.62 9.03
C ALA A 39 -8.02 -4.22 8.18
N ASN A 40 -6.94 -5.01 8.28
CA ASN A 40 -5.74 -4.84 7.47
C ASN A 40 -5.24 -6.21 6.95
N PRO A 41 -5.72 -6.69 5.80
CA PRO A 41 -5.24 -7.94 5.20
C PRO A 41 -3.80 -7.85 4.65
N GLY A 42 -3.12 -6.71 4.83
CA GLY A 42 -1.83 -6.41 4.22
C GLY A 42 -1.99 -5.82 2.81
N GLU A 43 -1.21 -4.80 2.48
CA GLU A 43 -1.22 -4.20 1.14
C GLU A 43 -0.51 -5.12 0.13
N ARG A 44 -1.21 -5.51 -0.94
CA ARG A 44 -0.63 -6.24 -2.08
C ARG A 44 0.01 -5.25 -3.05
N VAL A 45 1.19 -4.75 -2.71
CA VAL A 45 1.94 -3.76 -3.51
C VAL A 45 3.43 -4.07 -3.50
N CYS A 46 4.13 -3.66 -4.56
CA CYS A 46 5.58 -3.52 -4.52
C CYS A 46 5.95 -2.09 -4.14
N TRP A 47 6.95 -1.92 -3.28
CA TRP A 47 7.45 -0.62 -2.87
C TRP A 47 8.72 -0.26 -3.63
N TYR A 48 8.82 0.97 -4.13
CA TYR A 48 10.05 1.53 -4.69
C TYR A 48 10.01 3.05 -4.54
N ALA A 49 11.10 3.66 -4.05
CA ALA A 49 11.22 5.12 -3.85
C ALA A 49 10.00 5.73 -3.13
N GLU A 50 9.59 5.13 -2.02
CA GLU A 50 8.42 5.53 -1.20
C GLU A 50 7.07 5.52 -1.94
N GLN A 51 7.03 4.94 -3.14
CA GLN A 51 5.83 4.78 -3.94
C GLN A 51 5.37 3.33 -3.98
N ARG A 52 4.06 3.17 -4.12
CA ARG A 52 3.37 1.87 -4.18
C ARG A 52 3.00 1.54 -5.61
N TYR A 53 3.29 0.31 -6.00
CA TYR A 53 3.03 -0.20 -7.34
C TYR A 53 2.12 -1.43 -7.26
N SER A 54 1.10 -1.46 -8.11
CA SER A 54 0.19 -2.61 -8.23
C SER A 54 0.78 -3.69 -9.13
N GLU A 55 0.19 -4.89 -9.09
CA GLU A 55 0.52 -5.99 -10.00
C GLU A 55 0.51 -5.53 -11.47
N GLY A 56 1.53 -5.92 -12.23
CA GLY A 56 1.76 -5.53 -13.63
C GLY A 56 2.48 -4.18 -13.81
N ALA A 57 2.80 -3.45 -12.75
CA ALA A 57 3.63 -2.26 -12.87
C ALA A 57 5.05 -2.61 -13.31
N VAL A 58 5.66 -1.76 -14.15
CA VAL A 58 6.99 -1.97 -14.71
C VAL A 58 7.90 -0.80 -14.30
N LEU A 59 9.08 -1.10 -13.76
CA LEU A 59 10.15 -0.15 -13.51
C LEU A 59 11.27 -0.35 -14.51
N ASN A 60 11.67 0.71 -15.20
CA ASN A 60 12.83 0.70 -16.08
C ASN A 60 14.01 1.31 -15.33
N LEU A 61 14.88 0.45 -14.78
CA LEU A 61 16.09 0.84 -14.09
C LEU A 61 17.30 0.69 -15.01
N PRO A 62 18.44 1.36 -14.74
CA PRO A 62 19.67 1.16 -15.50
C PRO A 62 20.15 -0.30 -15.54
N GLU A 63 19.88 -1.07 -14.47
CA GLU A 63 20.29 -2.48 -14.34
C GLU A 63 19.34 -3.45 -15.06
N GLY A 64 18.18 -2.97 -15.53
CA GLY A 64 17.17 -3.76 -16.22
C GLY A 64 15.74 -3.43 -15.80
N ALA A 65 14.78 -3.98 -16.54
CA ALA A 65 13.37 -3.84 -16.20
C ALA A 65 13.00 -4.75 -15.01
N LEU A 66 12.12 -4.26 -14.14
CA LEU A 66 11.45 -5.04 -13.11
C LEU A 66 9.94 -4.97 -13.31
N ILE A 67 9.25 -6.07 -13.03
CA ILE A 67 7.78 -6.14 -12.97
C ILE A 67 7.33 -6.44 -11.55
N CYS A 68 6.29 -5.74 -11.08
CA CYS A 68 5.62 -6.08 -9.83
C CYS A 68 4.66 -7.25 -10.10
N ALA A 69 4.99 -8.43 -9.60
CA ALA A 69 4.27 -9.66 -9.92
C ALA A 69 4.06 -10.51 -8.66
N PRO A 70 3.18 -11.53 -8.70
CA PRO A 70 3.01 -12.47 -7.59
C PRO A 70 4.34 -13.06 -7.14
N GLN A 71 4.55 -13.14 -5.83
CA GLN A 71 5.67 -13.88 -5.25
C GLN A 71 5.59 -15.37 -5.58
N ASN A 72 4.38 -15.92 -5.61
CA ASN A 72 4.07 -17.29 -5.97
C ASN A 72 3.01 -17.28 -7.08
N GLU A 73 3.34 -17.82 -8.25
CA GLU A 73 2.43 -17.86 -9.40
C GLU A 73 1.19 -18.75 -9.18
N GLN A 74 1.24 -19.65 -8.20
CA GLN A 74 0.12 -20.52 -7.84
C GLN A 74 -0.89 -19.84 -6.91
N GLU A 75 -0.61 -18.61 -6.47
CA GLU A 75 -1.48 -17.83 -5.57
C GLU A 75 -2.15 -16.67 -6.31
N SER A 76 -3.48 -16.65 -6.36
CA SER A 76 -4.24 -15.53 -6.94
C SER A 76 -4.29 -14.30 -6.03
N ASN A 77 -4.09 -14.49 -4.72
CA ASN A 77 -4.18 -13.46 -3.70
C ASN A 77 -2.92 -13.32 -2.81
N GLY A 78 -1.80 -13.88 -3.27
CA GLY A 78 -0.52 -13.85 -2.56
C GLY A 78 0.18 -12.48 -2.57
N PRO A 79 1.25 -12.30 -1.78
CA PRO A 79 2.04 -11.06 -1.79
C PRO A 79 2.67 -10.79 -3.16
N LEU A 80 2.99 -9.52 -3.43
CA LEU A 80 3.68 -9.09 -4.65
C LEU A 80 5.16 -8.82 -4.35
N MET A 81 6.03 -9.03 -5.34
CA MET A 81 7.44 -8.68 -5.28
C MET A 81 7.97 -8.20 -6.63
N TRP A 82 9.10 -7.49 -6.62
CA TRP A 82 9.82 -7.14 -7.83
C TRP A 82 10.50 -8.37 -8.44
N ARG A 83 10.21 -8.61 -9.72
CA ARG A 83 10.75 -9.73 -10.49
C ARG A 83 11.38 -9.23 -11.77
N THR A 84 12.42 -9.94 -12.23
CA THR A 84 12.94 -9.76 -13.58
C THR A 84 11.93 -10.37 -14.56
N PRO A 85 11.48 -9.62 -15.59
CA PRO A 85 10.59 -10.17 -16.60
C PRO A 85 11.21 -11.34 -17.35
N GLU A 86 10.38 -12.30 -17.77
CA GLU A 86 10.83 -13.38 -18.64
C GLU A 86 11.23 -12.86 -20.02
N PRO A 87 12.37 -13.30 -20.57
CA PRO A 87 12.78 -12.90 -21.91
C PRO A 87 11.75 -13.34 -22.95
N GLY A 88 11.33 -12.42 -23.82
CA GLY A 88 10.34 -12.68 -24.87
C GLY A 88 8.88 -12.53 -24.43
N LYS A 89 8.59 -12.29 -23.14
CA LYS A 89 7.28 -11.82 -22.69
C LYS A 89 7.39 -10.33 -22.38
N GLU A 90 6.63 -9.52 -23.10
CA GLU A 90 6.54 -8.10 -22.77
C GLU A 90 5.93 -7.95 -21.37
N PRO A 91 6.56 -7.17 -20.47
CA PRO A 91 5.96 -6.84 -19.19
C PRO A 91 4.63 -6.12 -19.46
N GLN A 92 3.51 -6.80 -19.29
CA GLN A 92 2.21 -6.21 -19.60
C GLN A 92 1.89 -5.17 -18.51
N PRO A 93 1.82 -3.87 -18.86
CA PRO A 93 1.46 -2.85 -17.89
C PRO A 93 0.03 -3.10 -17.40
N ALA A 94 -0.23 -2.81 -16.12
CA ALA A 94 -1.57 -2.87 -15.56
C ALA A 94 -2.56 -2.13 -16.49
N PRO A 95 -3.72 -2.74 -16.83
CA PRO A 95 -4.67 -2.14 -17.76
C PRO A 95 -5.16 -0.79 -17.22
N LYS A 96 -4.94 0.28 -18.01
CA LYS A 96 -5.23 1.68 -17.65
C LYS A 96 -6.71 1.96 -17.33
N ASN A 97 -7.62 1.04 -17.67
CA ASN A 97 -9.07 1.20 -17.49
C ASN A 97 -9.64 0.62 -16.19
N ARG A 98 -8.82 0.18 -15.23
CA ARG A 98 -9.32 -0.15 -13.89
C ARG A 98 -9.48 1.14 -13.09
N LEU A 99 -10.58 1.87 -13.34
CA LEU A 99 -11.04 2.95 -12.47
C LEU A 99 -11.19 2.36 -11.06
N ARG A 100 -10.26 2.74 -10.16
CA ARG A 100 -10.35 2.47 -8.73
C ARG A 100 -11.36 3.47 -8.18
N THR A 101 -12.65 3.19 -8.35
CA THR A 101 -13.70 3.97 -7.70
C THR A 101 -13.63 3.69 -6.20
N GLY A 102 -12.88 4.54 -5.49
CA GLY A 102 -12.99 4.66 -4.05
C GLY A 102 -14.22 5.51 -3.74
N ALA A 103 -15.17 4.91 -3.05
CA ALA A 103 -16.23 5.58 -2.29
C ALA A 103 -16.47 4.75 -1.03
#